data_AF-A0A4U9XI77-F1
#
_entry.id   AF-A0A4U9XI77-F1
#
_cell.length_a   1.000
_cell.length_b   1.000
_cell.length_c   1.000
_cell.angle_alpha   90.00
_cell.angle_beta   90.00
_cell.angle_gamma   90.00
#
_symmetry.space_group_name_H-M   'P 1'
#
loop_
_entity.id
_entity.type
_entity.pdbx_description
1 polymer ?
#
loop_
_entity_poly.entity_id
_entity_poly.type
_entity_poly.pdbx_seq_one_letter_code
_entity_poly.pdbx_strand_id
1 'polypeptide(L)'
;MSKEKIKVYLYTRVSTSIQIDGYSLEAQKSRMKAFALYNDYEIVGEYEDAGKLMISVLSAVAEIERENIRVQTMEGRIQKAREGKWNGGFAPYGYQLIDGKLLINEEEAIAIRTIFDQYVNTSIGANGLSKYLENHGIWYKENTKTKWEESIV
;
A
#
# COMPACT_ATOMS: atom_id res chain seq x y z
N MET A 1 28.14 -18.88 -56.99
CA MET A 1 28.03 -19.29 -55.58
C MET A 1 27.98 -18.02 -54.74
N SER A 2 26.87 -17.72 -54.07
CA SER A 2 26.87 -16.59 -53.11
C SER A 2 27.80 -16.95 -51.96
N LYS A 3 28.73 -16.06 -51.62
CA LYS A 3 29.53 -16.23 -50.39
C LYS A 3 28.57 -16.27 -49.20
N GLU A 4 28.81 -17.22 -48.31
CA GLU A 4 28.09 -17.30 -47.04
C GLU A 4 28.44 -16.07 -46.19
N LYS A 5 27.43 -15.35 -45.71
CA LYS A 5 27.64 -14.13 -44.92
C LYS A 5 28.01 -14.49 -43.49
N ILE A 6 28.87 -13.67 -42.89
CA ILE A 6 29.19 -13.79 -41.47
C ILE A 6 27.98 -13.31 -40.67
N LYS A 7 27.49 -14.17 -39.78
CA LYS A 7 26.35 -13.89 -38.91
C LYS A 7 26.81 -13.16 -37.65
N VAL A 8 26.15 -12.05 -37.31
CA VAL A 8 26.48 -11.22 -36.15
C VAL A 8 25.23 -10.88 -35.33
N TYR A 9 25.43 -10.67 -34.03
CA TYR A 9 24.41 -10.14 -33.12
C TYR A 9 24.79 -8.71 -32.72
N LEU A 10 23.81 -7.81 -32.65
CA LEU A 10 24.01 -6.46 -32.13
C LEU A 10 23.66 -6.46 -30.63
N TYR A 11 24.57 -5.98 -29.80
CA TYR A 11 24.32 -5.75 -28.38
C TYR A 11 24.56 -4.28 -28.04
N THR A 12 23.53 -3.61 -27.55
CA THR A 12 23.60 -2.21 -27.12
C THR A 12 23.34 -2.10 -25.63
N ARG A 13 24.11 -1.27 -24.92
CA ARG A 13 23.95 -1.07 -23.48
C ARG A 13 24.24 0.38 -23.12
N VAL A 14 23.48 0.93 -22.17
CA VAL A 14 23.78 2.25 -21.58
C VAL A 14 24.13 2.08 -20.10
N SER A 15 25.29 2.63 -19.70
CA SER A 15 25.62 2.82 -18.29
C SER A 15 25.34 4.27 -17.86
N THR A 16 25.21 4.49 -16.56
CA THR A 16 24.96 5.82 -15.95
C THR A 16 26.00 6.89 -16.31
N SER A 17 27.20 6.52 -16.73
CA SER A 17 28.28 7.45 -17.09
C SER A 17 28.32 7.86 -18.56
N ILE A 18 27.54 7.21 -19.45
CA ILE A 18 27.53 7.47 -20.91
C ILE A 18 26.43 8.47 -21.31
N GLN A 19 25.63 8.93 -20.35
CA GLN A 19 24.46 9.78 -20.61
C GLN A 19 24.77 11.27 -20.71
N ILE A 20 26.03 11.67 -20.47
CA ILE A 20 26.47 13.08 -20.56
C ILE A 20 26.91 13.44 -22.00
N ASP A 21 27.33 12.46 -22.82
CA ASP A 21 27.88 12.70 -24.16
C ASP A 21 27.02 12.08 -25.26
N GLY A 22 25.90 12.70 -25.65
CA GLY A 22 25.31 12.66 -27.01
C GLY A 22 25.08 11.33 -27.75
N TYR A 23 25.32 10.15 -27.17
CA TYR A 23 25.28 8.84 -27.82
C TYR A 23 24.10 8.04 -27.29
N SER A 24 22.90 8.36 -27.80
CA SER A 24 21.69 7.57 -27.54
C SER A 24 21.87 6.11 -27.98
N LEU A 25 21.07 5.20 -27.42
CA LEU A 25 20.98 3.81 -27.90
C LEU A 25 20.73 3.75 -29.40
N GLU A 26 19.91 4.68 -29.90
CA GLU A 26 19.61 4.81 -31.32
C GLU A 26 20.84 5.19 -32.15
N ALA A 27 21.70 6.08 -31.67
CA ALA A 27 22.96 6.41 -32.34
C ALA A 27 23.94 5.21 -32.35
N GLN A 28 23.99 4.44 -31.25
CA GLN A 28 24.79 3.21 -31.18
C GLN A 28 24.29 2.16 -32.17
N LYS A 29 22.98 1.88 -32.18
CA LYS A 29 22.35 0.95 -33.13
C LYS A 29 22.60 1.36 -34.58
N SER A 30 22.41 2.64 -34.90
CA SER A 30 22.60 3.14 -36.26
C SER A 30 24.05 2.95 -36.75
N ARG A 31 25.04 3.19 -35.89
CA ARG A 31 26.45 2.95 -36.22
C ARG A 31 26.77 1.47 -36.39
N MET A 32 26.24 0.62 -35.51
CA MET A 32 26.45 -0.83 -35.58
C MET A 32 25.82 -1.45 -36.83
N LYS A 33 24.61 -1.00 -37.21
CA LYS A 33 23.94 -1.41 -38.46
C LYS A 33 24.72 -0.94 -39.69
N ALA A 34 25.21 0.30 -39.69
CA ALA A 34 26.05 0.80 -40.78
C ALA A 34 27.35 0.00 -40.93
N PHE A 35 27.98 -0.39 -39.82
CA PHE A 35 29.18 -1.23 -39.82
C PHE A 35 28.90 -2.65 -40.35
N ALA A 36 27.80 -3.29 -39.91
CA ALA A 36 27.41 -4.60 -40.40
C ALA A 36 27.11 -4.58 -41.92
N LEU A 37 26.43 -3.53 -42.39
CA LEU A 37 26.13 -3.32 -43.80
C LEU A 37 27.41 -3.13 -44.63
N TYR A 38 28.35 -2.30 -44.14
CA TYR A 38 29.63 -2.04 -44.81
C TYR A 38 30.48 -3.32 -44.99
N ASN A 39 30.40 -4.25 -44.04
CA ASN A 39 31.17 -5.50 -44.06
C ASN A 39 30.40 -6.69 -44.67
N ASP A 40 29.20 -6.48 -45.22
CA ASP A 40 28.32 -7.54 -45.75
C ASP A 40 28.00 -8.66 -44.74
N TYR A 41 27.79 -8.28 -43.47
CA TYR A 41 27.39 -9.21 -42.41
C TYR A 41 25.87 -9.41 -42.38
N GLU A 42 25.44 -10.58 -41.92
CA GLU A 42 24.04 -10.91 -41.66
C GLU A 42 23.73 -10.66 -40.18
N ILE A 43 22.86 -9.70 -39.88
CA ILE A 43 22.40 -9.48 -38.50
C ILE A 43 21.34 -10.54 -38.17
N VAL A 44 21.64 -11.41 -37.21
CA VAL A 44 20.76 -12.51 -36.79
C VAL A 44 19.98 -12.21 -35.50
N GLY A 45 20.30 -11.11 -34.82
CA GLY A 45 19.54 -10.63 -33.66
C GLY A 45 20.07 -9.33 -33.07
N GLU A 46 19.20 -8.61 -32.35
CA GLU A 46 19.53 -7.37 -31.64
C GLU A 46 19.11 -7.52 -30.16
N TYR A 47 20.01 -7.14 -29.25
CA TYR A 47 19.80 -7.16 -27.81
C TYR A 47 20.11 -5.77 -27.23
N GLU A 48 19.26 -5.31 -26.32
CA GLU A 48 19.40 -4.01 -25.67
C GLU A 48 19.33 -4.16 -24.15
N ASP A 49 20.30 -3.56 -23.47
CA ASP A 49 20.34 -3.38 -22.03
C ASP A 49 20.20 -1.89 -21.71
N ALA A 50 18.95 -1.45 -21.51
CA ALA A 50 18.60 -0.07 -21.17
C ALA A 50 19.17 0.39 -19.80
N GLY A 51 19.76 -0.52 -19.02
CA GLY A 51 20.59 -0.20 -17.87
C GLY A 51 19.86 0.41 -16.66
N LYS A 52 20.66 0.92 -15.71
CA LYS A 52 20.22 1.49 -14.42
C LYS A 52 19.28 2.70 -14.55
N LEU A 53 19.34 3.43 -15.67
CA LEU A 53 18.49 4.60 -15.87
C LEU A 53 17.01 4.18 -15.98
N MET A 54 16.71 3.14 -16.75
CA MET A 54 15.32 2.67 -16.90
C MET A 54 14.74 2.24 -15.54
N ILE A 55 15.55 1.58 -14.70
CA ILE A 55 15.16 1.25 -13.33
C ILE A 55 14.86 2.52 -12.52
N SER A 56 15.73 3.53 -12.60
CA SER A 56 15.55 4.80 -11.87
C SER A 56 14.29 5.54 -12.31
N VAL A 57 13.99 5.56 -13.62
CA VAL A 57 12.76 6.13 -14.17
C VAL A 57 11.53 5.36 -13.68
N LEU A 58 11.55 4.03 -13.74
CA LEU A 58 10.45 3.20 -13.25
C LEU A 58 10.25 3.35 -11.73
N SER A 59 11.33 3.51 -10.95
CA SER A 59 11.26 3.79 -9.52
C SER A 59 10.61 5.14 -9.24
N ALA A 60 10.99 6.20 -9.98
CA ALA A 60 10.38 7.51 -9.86
C ALA A 60 8.88 7.49 -10.23
N VAL A 61 8.52 6.80 -11.32
CA VAL A 61 7.11 6.60 -11.70
C VAL A 61 6.36 5.84 -10.61
N ALA A 62 6.92 4.76 -10.07
CA ALA A 62 6.29 3.99 -9.00
C ALA A 62 6.12 4.81 -7.71
N GLU A 63 7.01 5.75 -7.42
CA GLU A 63 6.89 6.66 -6.29
C GLU A 63 5.76 7.68 -6.50
N ILE A 64 5.65 8.25 -7.70
CA ILE A 64 4.55 9.15 -8.08
C ILE A 64 3.20 8.43 -7.96
N GLU A 65 3.08 7.21 -8.49
CA GLU A 65 1.84 6.43 -8.39
C GLU A 65 1.46 6.12 -6.94
N ARG A 66 2.44 5.82 -6.08
CA ARG A 66 2.19 5.64 -4.65
C ARG A 66 1.65 6.91 -4.00
N GLU A 67 2.20 8.07 -4.32
CA GLU A 67 1.71 9.33 -3.77
C GLU A 67 0.31 9.67 -4.30
N ASN A 68 0.02 9.39 -5.58
CA ASN A 68 -1.31 9.55 -6.16
C ASN A 68 -2.36 8.70 -5.42
N ILE A 69 -2.06 7.42 -5.17
CA ILE A 69 -2.95 6.52 -4.41
C ILE A 69 -3.18 7.06 -3.00
N ARG A 70 -2.12 7.58 -2.36
CA ARG A 70 -2.20 8.16 -1.02
C ARG A 70 -3.13 9.37 -0.99
N VAL A 71 -2.97 10.30 -1.93
CA VAL A 71 -3.82 11.49 -2.05
C VAL A 71 -5.28 11.08 -2.26
N GLN A 72 -5.57 10.22 -3.24
CA GLN A 72 -6.93 9.76 -3.52
C GLN A 72 -7.57 9.04 -2.33
N THR A 73 -6.80 8.20 -1.62
CA THR A 73 -7.28 7.52 -0.40
C THR A 73 -7.66 8.53 0.67
N MET A 74 -6.83 9.55 0.88
CA MET A 74 -7.08 10.59 1.87
C MET A 74 -8.27 11.46 1.48
N GLU A 75 -8.40 11.83 0.21
CA GLU A 75 -9.56 12.56 -0.31
C GLU A 75 -10.86 11.76 -0.08
N GLY A 76 -10.86 10.46 -0.36
CA GLY A 76 -12.00 9.58 -0.08
C GLY A 76 -12.37 9.53 1.40
N ARG A 77 -11.38 9.47 2.30
CA ARG A 77 -11.60 9.52 3.76
C ARG A 77 -12.12 10.88 4.23
N ILE A 78 -11.61 11.96 3.66
CA ILE A 78 -12.07 13.32 3.97
C ILE A 78 -13.52 13.49 3.49
N GLN A 79 -13.84 13.03 2.29
CA GLN A 79 -15.20 13.08 1.75
C GLN A 79 -16.17 12.28 2.61
N LYS A 80 -15.80 11.06 2.99
CA LYS A 80 -16.60 10.22 3.88
C LYS A 80 -16.82 10.87 5.26
N ALA A 81 -15.80 11.51 5.82
CA ALA A 81 -15.94 12.31 7.05
C ALA A 81 -16.87 13.52 6.88
N ARG A 82 -16.79 14.24 5.74
CA ARG A 82 -17.69 15.36 5.42
C ARG A 82 -19.15 14.94 5.32
N GLU A 83 -19.40 13.71 4.88
CA GLU A 83 -20.74 13.09 4.89
C GLU A 83 -21.18 12.59 6.27
N GLY A 84 -20.35 12.78 7.31
CA GLY A 84 -20.59 12.31 8.66
C GLY A 84 -20.50 10.79 8.81
N LYS A 85 -19.82 10.10 7.88
CA LYS A 85 -19.67 8.64 7.88
C LYS A 85 -18.38 8.20 8.58
N TRP A 86 -18.39 6.99 9.11
CA TRP A 86 -17.28 6.33 9.81
C TRP A 86 -16.14 5.98 8.86
N ASN A 87 -14.94 6.47 9.16
CA ASN A 87 -13.74 6.23 8.36
C ASN A 87 -12.99 4.93 8.70
N GLY A 88 -13.37 4.26 9.79
CA GLY A 88 -12.77 2.99 10.19
C GLY A 88 -13.35 1.79 9.45
N GLY A 89 -12.86 0.61 9.83
CA GLY A 89 -13.41 -0.67 9.41
C GLY A 89 -14.67 -1.02 10.21
N PHE A 90 -14.57 -2.02 11.07
CA PHE A 90 -15.67 -2.43 11.95
C PHE A 90 -16.07 -1.31 12.93
N ALA A 91 -17.31 -1.35 13.40
CA ALA A 91 -17.79 -0.47 14.46
C ALA A 91 -17.00 -0.76 15.76
N PRO A 92 -16.59 0.27 16.51
CA PRO A 92 -16.11 0.08 17.87
C PRO A 92 -17.20 -0.54 18.76
N TYR A 93 -16.80 -1.27 19.80
CA TYR A 93 -17.74 -1.79 20.80
C TYR A 93 -18.59 -0.65 21.41
N GLY A 94 -19.88 -0.91 21.67
CA GLY A 94 -20.84 0.11 22.09
C GLY A 94 -21.48 0.89 20.94
N TYR A 95 -21.06 0.61 19.70
CA TYR A 95 -21.61 1.21 18.50
C TYR A 95 -21.91 0.15 17.44
N GLN A 96 -22.88 0.47 16.60
CA GLN A 96 -23.22 -0.28 15.40
C GLN A 96 -23.03 0.61 14.17
N LEU A 97 -22.53 0.02 13.09
CA LEU A 97 -22.34 0.72 11.82
C LEU A 97 -23.57 0.51 10.95
N ILE A 98 -24.44 1.53 10.86
CA ILE A 98 -25.65 1.52 10.03
C ILE A 98 -25.51 2.63 8.98
N ASP A 99 -25.67 2.28 7.70
CA ASP A 99 -25.53 3.20 6.56
C ASP A 99 -24.24 4.04 6.57
N GLY A 100 -23.17 3.42 7.07
CA GLY A 100 -21.86 4.05 7.19
C GLY A 100 -21.73 5.05 8.34
N LYS A 101 -22.71 5.16 9.24
CA LYS A 101 -22.67 6.00 10.44
C LYS A 101 -22.62 5.14 11.70
N LEU A 102 -21.92 5.64 12.72
CA LEU A 102 -21.93 5.01 14.03
C LEU A 102 -23.20 5.43 14.78
N LEU A 103 -24.03 4.46 15.12
CA LEU A 103 -25.15 4.62 16.03
C LEU A 103 -24.83 3.90 17.33
N ILE A 104 -25.31 4.41 18.45
CA ILE A 104 -25.09 3.77 19.74
C ILE A 104 -25.79 2.41 19.73
N ASN A 105 -25.08 1.38 20.16
CA ASN A 105 -25.67 0.11 20.52
C ASN A 105 -25.97 0.15 22.03
N GLU A 106 -27.23 0.38 22.40
CA GLU A 106 -27.60 0.57 23.81
C GLU A 106 -27.33 -0.66 24.69
N GLU A 107 -27.38 -1.87 24.12
CA GLU A 107 -27.06 -3.10 24.86
C GLU A 107 -25.58 -3.12 25.29
N GLU A 108 -24.67 -2.78 24.36
CA GLU A 108 -23.22 -2.73 24.62
C GLU A 108 -22.81 -1.45 25.37
N ALA A 109 -23.52 -0.34 25.15
CA ALA A 109 -23.20 0.96 25.74
C ALA A 109 -23.34 0.96 27.27
N ILE A 110 -24.18 0.08 27.84
CA ILE A 110 -24.29 -0.12 29.30
C ILE A 110 -22.91 -0.39 29.90
N ALA A 111 -22.11 -1.26 29.27
CA ALA A 111 -20.79 -1.59 29.76
C ALA A 111 -19.86 -0.37 29.76
N ILE A 112 -19.85 0.41 28.68
CA ILE A 112 -19.02 1.62 28.56
C ILE A 112 -19.39 2.66 29.62
N ARG A 113 -20.70 2.92 29.78
CA ARG A 113 -21.19 3.87 30.80
C ARG A 113 -20.80 3.40 32.20
N THR A 114 -20.92 2.10 32.47
CA THR A 114 -20.54 1.50 33.75
C THR A 114 -19.04 1.61 34.01
N ILE A 115 -18.21 1.29 33.01
CA ILE A 115 -16.75 1.42 33.10
C ILE A 115 -16.36 2.85 33.43
N PHE A 116 -16.92 3.82 32.69
CA PHE A 116 -16.62 5.23 32.90
C PHE A 116 -17.07 5.73 34.28
N ASP A 117 -18.29 5.40 34.69
CA ASP A 117 -18.82 5.75 36.02
C ASP A 117 -17.93 5.20 37.15
N GLN A 118 -17.64 3.90 37.09
CA GLN A 118 -16.81 3.24 38.10
C GLN A 118 -15.38 3.81 38.09
N TYR A 119 -14.80 4.11 36.93
CA TYR A 119 -13.46 4.69 36.86
C TYR A 119 -13.39 6.11 37.43
N VAL A 120 -14.40 6.95 37.17
CA VAL A 120 -14.40 8.36 37.60
C VAL A 120 -14.81 8.53 39.06
N ASN A 121 -15.77 7.72 39.52
CA ASN A 121 -16.39 7.90 40.84
C ASN A 121 -15.83 6.96 41.92
N THR A 122 -14.90 6.06 41.55
CA THR A 122 -14.28 5.12 42.49
C THR A 122 -12.76 5.04 42.28
N SER A 123 -12.07 4.30 43.13
CA SER A 123 -10.64 4.02 43.01
C SER A 123 -10.35 2.63 42.38
N ILE A 124 -11.31 2.05 41.65
CA ILE A 124 -11.17 0.73 41.03
C ILE A 124 -10.26 0.84 39.79
N GLY A 125 -9.18 0.04 39.77
CA GLY A 125 -8.32 -0.10 38.59
C GLY A 125 -8.89 -1.09 37.55
N ALA A 126 -8.27 -1.15 36.37
CA ALA A 126 -8.75 -1.96 35.23
C ALA A 126 -9.05 -3.44 35.56
N ASN A 127 -8.18 -4.11 36.35
CA ASN A 127 -8.42 -5.47 36.81
C ASN A 127 -9.70 -5.60 37.67
N GLY A 128 -9.92 -4.62 38.54
CA GLY A 128 -11.11 -4.56 39.40
C GLY A 128 -12.37 -4.28 38.59
N LEU A 129 -12.29 -3.44 37.56
CA LEU A 129 -13.39 -3.15 36.64
C LEU A 129 -13.80 -4.40 35.83
N SER A 130 -12.84 -5.15 35.28
CA SER A 130 -13.13 -6.42 34.60
C SER A 130 -13.92 -7.39 35.49
N LYS A 131 -13.49 -7.57 36.75
CA LYS A 131 -14.21 -8.39 37.74
C LYS A 131 -15.56 -7.80 38.13
N TYR A 132 -15.65 -6.48 38.25
CA TYR A 132 -16.89 -5.79 38.57
C TYR A 132 -17.94 -6.06 37.49
N LEU A 133 -17.58 -5.89 36.21
CA LEU A 133 -18.48 -6.14 35.08
C LEU A 133 -18.96 -7.61 35.06
N GLU A 134 -18.04 -8.56 35.25
CA GLU A 134 -18.38 -9.99 35.32
C GLU A 134 -19.36 -10.28 36.47
N ASN A 135 -19.09 -9.77 37.67
CA ASN A 135 -19.93 -9.98 38.86
C ASN A 135 -21.32 -9.36 38.72
N HIS A 136 -21.46 -8.31 37.90
CA HIS A 136 -22.74 -7.65 37.60
C HIS A 136 -23.40 -8.18 36.33
N GLY A 137 -22.87 -9.26 35.74
CA GLY A 137 -23.47 -9.92 34.57
C GLY A 137 -23.33 -9.12 33.27
N ILE A 138 -22.38 -8.18 33.20
CA ILE A 138 -22.11 -7.37 32.01
C ILE A 138 -20.98 -8.05 31.23
N TRP A 139 -21.33 -8.75 30.16
CA TRP A 139 -20.38 -9.51 29.34
C TRP A 139 -19.85 -8.67 28.17
N TYR A 140 -18.59 -8.89 27.78
CA TYR A 140 -18.02 -8.27 26.59
C TYR A 140 -18.75 -8.72 25.32
N LYS A 141 -19.18 -9.99 25.28
CA LYS A 141 -20.11 -10.49 24.27
C LYS A 141 -21.19 -11.29 24.97
N GLU A 142 -22.42 -10.77 24.92
CA GLU A 142 -23.56 -11.38 25.61
C GLU A 142 -23.83 -12.81 25.13
N ASN A 143 -23.88 -13.00 23.80
CA ASN A 143 -24.22 -14.28 23.17
C ASN A 143 -23.28 -15.43 23.55
N THR A 144 -22.00 -15.12 23.77
CA THR A 144 -20.96 -16.11 24.09
C THR A 144 -20.52 -16.04 25.55
N LYS A 145 -21.11 -15.16 26.36
CA LYS A 145 -20.68 -14.82 27.73
C LYS A 145 -19.17 -14.61 27.84
N THR A 146 -18.62 -13.88 26.88
CA THR A 146 -17.19 -13.58 26.87
C THR A 146 -16.87 -12.56 27.94
N LYS A 147 -15.84 -12.82 28.75
CA LYS A 147 -15.39 -11.96 29.85
C LYS A 147 -14.64 -10.74 29.33
N TRP A 148 -14.64 -9.69 30.14
CA TRP A 148 -13.78 -8.53 29.94
C TRP A 148 -12.34 -8.86 30.36
N GLU A 149 -11.37 -8.53 29.52
CA GLU A 149 -9.94 -8.61 29.88
C GLU A 149 -9.46 -7.25 30.38
N GLU A 150 -8.49 -7.24 31.29
CA GLU A 150 -7.90 -6.00 31.83
C GLU A 150 -7.32 -5.08 30.75
N SER A 151 -6.81 -5.64 29.65
CA SER A 151 -6.28 -4.88 28.51
C SER A 151 -7.35 -4.20 27.64
N ILE A 152 -8.63 -4.54 27.84
CA ILE A 152 -9.77 -4.11 27.02
C ILE A 152 -10.67 -3.14 27.81
N VAL A 153 -10.52 -3.09 29.15
CA VAL A 153 -11.27 -2.24 30.09
C VAL A 153 -10.48 -1.00 30.44
#